data_AF-A0A5C8DRK0-F1
#
_entry.id   AF-A0A5C8DRK0-F1
#
_cell.length_a   1.000
_cell.length_b   1.000
_cell.length_c   1.000
_cell.angle_alpha   90.00
_cell.angle_beta   90.00
_cell.angle_gamma   90.00
#
_symmetry.space_group_name_H-M   'P 1'
#
loop_
_entity.id
_entity.type
_entity.pdbx_description
1 polymer ?
#
loop_
_entity_poly.entity_id
_entity_poly.type
_entity_poly.pdbx_seq_one_letter_code
_entity_poly.pdbx_strand_id
1 'polypeptide(L)'
;MKAEIKTYEIEETQFFNQLQFLFESVGQNKILKAIQYTNVMKFKNRDVYNLGFGDYDMRTGAINDEINSNNGDIYTVFNTVLSTVL
;
A
#
# COMPACT_ATOMS: atom_id res chain seq x y z
N MET A 1 -28.12 -7.46 -4.34
CA MET A 1 -26.81 -7.75 -4.98
C MET A 1 -25.74 -7.12 -4.09
N LYS A 2 -24.86 -7.91 -3.44
CA LYS A 2 -23.70 -7.33 -2.76
C LYS A 2 -22.71 -6.90 -3.85
N ALA A 3 -22.28 -5.64 -3.85
CA ALA A 3 -21.25 -5.20 -4.77
C ALA A 3 -19.93 -5.91 -4.40
N GLU A 4 -19.26 -6.47 -5.39
CA GLU A 4 -17.93 -7.02 -5.24
C GLU A 4 -16.94 -5.86 -5.10
N ILE A 5 -16.20 -5.83 -3.99
CA ILE A 5 -15.20 -4.79 -3.73
C ILE A 5 -13.94 -5.18 -4.50
N LYS A 6 -13.63 -4.43 -5.56
CA LYS A 6 -12.43 -4.67 -6.37
C LYS A 6 -11.17 -4.18 -5.63
N THR A 7 -10.17 -5.05 -5.55
CA THR A 7 -8.80 -4.77 -5.06
C THR A 7 -7.76 -5.28 -6.07
N TYR A 8 -6.50 -4.89 -5.88
CA TYR A 8 -5.35 -5.54 -6.52
C TYR A 8 -4.88 -6.73 -5.70
N GLU A 9 -4.18 -7.66 -6.35
CA GLU A 9 -3.39 -8.68 -5.66
C GLU A 9 -2.18 -8.03 -4.99
N ILE A 10 -1.84 -8.48 -3.79
CA ILE A 10 -0.75 -7.94 -2.97
C ILE A 10 0.31 -9.00 -2.73
N GLU A 11 1.57 -8.59 -2.81
CA GLU A 11 2.71 -9.37 -2.36
C GLU A 11 3.16 -8.85 -0.98
N GLU A 12 3.09 -9.70 0.03
CA GLU A 12 3.48 -9.37 1.40
C GLU A 12 4.95 -9.73 1.66
N THR A 13 5.66 -8.85 2.36
CA THR A 13 7.01 -9.12 2.88
C THR A 13 7.13 -8.57 4.30
N GLN A 14 7.56 -9.42 5.23
CA GLN A 14 7.78 -9.06 6.62
C GLN A 14 9.27 -8.84 6.91
N PHE A 15 9.59 -7.68 7.48
CA PHE A 15 10.90 -7.31 8.00
C PHE A 15 10.86 -7.21 9.54
N PHE A 16 12.01 -6.96 10.17
CA PHE A 16 12.14 -6.95 11.63
C PHE A 16 11.18 -5.97 12.34
N ASN A 17 11.00 -4.76 11.81
CA ASN A 17 10.16 -3.70 12.39
C ASN A 17 9.14 -3.12 11.39
N GLN A 18 8.95 -3.80 10.26
CA GLN A 18 8.15 -3.30 9.15
C GLN A 18 7.41 -4.44 8.47
N LEU A 19 6.16 -4.17 8.08
CA LEU A 19 5.38 -5.01 7.17
C LEU A 19 5.17 -4.25 5.87
N GLN A 20 5.48 -4.86 4.74
CA GLN A 20 5.35 -4.26 3.42
C GLN A 20 4.41 -5.08 2.55
N PHE A 21 3.56 -4.39 1.80
CA PHE A 21 2.77 -4.94 0.71
C PHE A 21 3.12 -4.22 -0.57
N LEU A 22 3.31 -4.96 -1.66
CA LEU A 22 3.50 -4.42 -3.01
C LEU A 22 2.32 -4.82 -3.89
N PHE A 23 1.90 -3.92 -4.78
CA PHE A 23 0.92 -4.24 -5.82
C PHE A 23 1.12 -3.38 -7.07
N GLU A 24 0.75 -3.90 -8.23
CA GLU A 24 0.80 -3.16 -9.49
C GLU A 24 -0.57 -2.50 -9.75
N SER A 25 -0.64 -1.16 -9.72
CA SER A 25 -1.78 -0.41 -10.25
C SER A 25 -1.69 -0.41 -11.78
N VAL A 26 -2.65 -1.05 -12.42
CA VAL A 26 -2.69 -1.25 -13.87
C VAL A 26 -3.88 -0.50 -14.49
N GLY A 27 -3.57 0.39 -15.43
CA GLY A 27 -4.52 1.09 -16.29
C GLY A 27 -3.83 1.61 -17.55
N GLN A 28 -3.90 2.92 -17.81
CA GLN A 28 -3.12 3.56 -18.88
C GLN A 28 -1.62 3.46 -18.62
N ASN A 29 -1.24 3.52 -17.34
CA ASN A 29 0.11 3.33 -16.86
C ASN A 29 0.16 2.13 -15.91
N LYS A 30 1.33 1.53 -15.80
CA LYS A 30 1.63 0.52 -14.78
C LYS A 30 2.54 1.13 -13.75
N ILE A 31 2.09 1.15 -12.50
CA ILE A 31 2.86 1.73 -11.39
C ILE A 31 2.86 0.74 -10.24
N LEU A 32 4.06 0.37 -9.82
CA LEU A 32 4.26 -0.42 -8.62
C LEU A 32 4.05 0.48 -7.40
N LYS A 33 3.17 0.08 -6.51
CA LYS A 33 2.82 0.80 -5.29
C LYS A 33 3.19 -0.02 -4.08
N ALA A 34 3.51 0.67 -2.99
CA ALA A 34 3.83 0.06 -1.71
C ALA A 34 2.90 0.57 -0.62
N ILE A 35 2.51 -0.34 0.29
CA ILE A 35 1.92 -0.03 1.59
C ILE A 35 2.92 -0.53 2.63
N GLN A 36 3.32 0.33 3.56
CA GLN A 36 4.28 -0.02 4.60
C GLN A 36 3.75 0.36 5.98
N TYR A 37 3.76 -0.60 6.90
CA TYR A 37 3.53 -0.38 8.32
C TYR A 37 4.85 -0.47 9.04
N THR A 38 5.36 0.65 9.56
CA THR A 38 6.59 0.68 10.35
C THR A 38 6.24 0.91 11.82
N ASN A 39 6.65 0.00 12.70
CA ASN A 39 6.48 0.18 14.15
C ASN A 39 7.33 1.38 14.59
N VAL A 40 6.68 2.43 15.09
CA VAL A 40 7.35 3.68 15.50
C VAL A 40 7.51 3.80 17.01
N MET A 41 6.59 3.24 17.80
CA MET A 41 6.65 3.28 19.26
C MET A 41 5.58 2.39 19.90
N LYS A 42 5.67 2.23 21.23
CA LYS A 42 4.55 1.80 22.06
C LYS A 42 3.89 3.00 22.74
N PHE A 43 2.57 3.12 22.60
CA PHE A 43 1.77 4.13 23.31
C PHE A 43 0.69 3.43 24.15
N LYS A 44 0.76 3.59 25.48
CA LYS A 44 -0.16 2.96 26.44
C LYS A 44 -0.28 1.44 26.20
N ASN A 45 0.86 0.75 26.14
CA ASN A 45 0.99 -0.70 25.88
C ASN A 45 0.40 -1.19 24.55
N ARG A 46 0.18 -0.31 23.57
CA ARG A 46 -0.21 -0.66 22.21
C ARG A 46 0.88 -0.26 21.23
N ASP A 47 1.18 -1.12 20.28
CA ASP A 47 2.07 -0.80 19.18
C ASP A 47 1.42 0.26 18.28
N VAL A 48 2.20 1.28 17.92
CA VAL A 48 1.81 2.34 17.01
C VAL A 48 2.64 2.18 15.74
N TYR A 49 1.94 2.15 14.61
CA TYR A 49 2.55 2.02 13.29
C TYR A 49 2.34 3.29 12.49
N ASN A 50 3.38 3.72 11.79
CA ASN A 50 3.23 4.66 10.69
C ASN A 50 2.78 3.88 9.44
N LEU A 51 1.68 4.32 8.81
CA LEU A 51 1.20 3.79 7.54
C LEU A 51 1.73 4.69 6.42
N GLY A 52 2.72 4.19 5.67
CA GLY A 52 3.21 4.79 4.43
C GLY A 52 2.51 4.18 3.22
N PHE A 53 2.12 5.00 2.27
CA PHE A 53 1.53 4.57 1.01
C PHE A 53 1.99 5.49 -0.14
N GLY A 54 2.29 4.90 -1.29
CA GLY A 54 2.69 5.63 -2.49
C GLY A 54 3.28 4.72 -3.57
N ASP A 55 3.91 5.34 -4.56
CA ASP A 55 4.70 4.72 -5.61
C ASP A 55 6.02 4.18 -5.06
N TYR A 56 6.37 2.96 -5.46
CA TYR A 56 7.56 2.27 -4.97
C TYR A 56 8.69 2.35 -5.99
N ASP A 57 9.81 2.97 -5.59
CA ASP A 57 11.05 2.94 -6.38
C ASP A 57 11.85 1.68 -6.04
N MET A 58 11.84 0.68 -6.93
CA MET A 58 12.59 -0.57 -6.74
C MET A 58 14.11 -0.38 -6.59
N ARG A 59 14.67 0.73 -7.09
CA ARG A 59 16.12 0.98 -7.01
C ARG A 59 16.53 1.49 -5.65
N THR A 60 15.69 2.31 -5.01
CA THR A 60 16.01 2.97 -3.74
C THR A 60 15.25 2.40 -2.55
N GLY A 61 14.18 1.64 -2.80
CA GLY A 61 13.24 1.19 -1.78
C GLY A 61 12.35 2.31 -1.22
N ALA A 62 12.40 3.52 -1.81
CA ALA A 62 11.65 4.66 -1.34
C ALA A 62 10.18 4.60 -1.76
N ILE A 63 9.32 5.17 -0.91
CA ILE A 63 7.92 5.43 -1.22
C ILE A 63 7.75 6.93 -1.45
N ASN A 64 7.19 7.32 -2.59
CA ASN A 64 6.84 8.70 -2.92
C ASN A 64 5.43 8.76 -3.53
N ASP A 65 4.80 9.93 -3.58
CA ASP A 65 3.46 10.11 -4.18
C ASP A 65 3.50 11.19 -5.27
N GLU A 66 4.53 11.11 -6.12
CA GLU A 66 4.79 12.13 -7.14
C GLU A 66 4.13 11.82 -8.49
N ILE A 67 3.71 10.57 -8.73
CA ILE A 67 3.22 10.15 -10.04
C ILE A 67 1.69 10.11 -10.07
N ASN A 68 1.09 10.95 -10.90
CA ASN A 68 -0.31 10.79 -11.28
C ASN A 68 -0.44 9.69 -12.35
N SER A 69 -1.00 8.54 -11.95
CA SER A 69 -1.22 7.39 -12.84
C SER A 69 -2.24 7.66 -13.94
N ASN A 70 -3.24 8.50 -13.69
CA ASN A 70 -4.46 8.65 -14.49
C ASN A 70 -5.15 7.32 -14.86
N ASN A 71 -5.03 6.29 -14.02
CA ASN A 71 -5.60 4.95 -14.28
C ASN A 71 -7.12 4.87 -14.04
N GLY A 72 -7.75 5.88 -13.43
CA GLY A 72 -9.18 5.87 -13.12
C GLY A 72 -9.59 4.81 -12.07
N ASP A 73 -8.63 4.33 -11.30
CA ASP A 73 -8.72 3.17 -10.40
C ASP A 73 -8.69 3.55 -8.91
N ILE A 74 -8.94 4.82 -8.58
CA ILE A 74 -8.77 5.36 -7.22
C ILE A 74 -9.50 4.55 -6.15
N TYR A 75 -10.72 4.07 -6.43
CA TYR A 75 -11.46 3.23 -5.49
C TYR A 75 -10.84 1.83 -5.34
N THR A 76 -10.32 1.24 -6.42
CA THR A 76 -9.62 -0.05 -6.35
C THR A 76 -8.33 0.09 -5.55
N VAL A 77 -7.55 1.16 -5.77
CA VAL A 77 -6.37 1.48 -4.98
C VAL A 77 -6.74 1.67 -3.51
N PHE A 78 -7.75 2.50 -3.21
CA PHE A 78 -8.22 2.73 -1.85
C PHE A 78 -8.66 1.43 -1.15
N ASN A 79 -9.46 0.61 -1.83
CA ASN A 79 -9.91 -0.68 -1.28
C ASN A 79 -8.74 -1.64 -1.04
N THR A 80 -7.72 -1.62 -1.90
CA THR A 80 -6.50 -2.44 -1.74
C THR A 80 -5.72 -2.00 -0.50
N VAL A 81 -5.57 -0.70 -0.26
CA VAL A 81 -4.95 -0.19 0.98
C VAL A 81 -5.77 -0.64 2.19
N LEU A 82 -7.09 -0.45 2.15
CA LEU A 82 -7.98 -0.82 3.25
C LEU A 82 -7.95 -2.33 3.56
N SER A 83 -7.81 -3.20 2.56
CA SER A 83 -7.73 -4.64 2.77
C SER A 83 -6.49 -5.10 3.54
N THR A 84 -5.47 -4.25 3.71
CA THR A 84 -4.27 -4.56 4.52
C THR A 84 -4.44 -4.24 6.01
N VAL A 85 -5.56 -3.61 6.39
CA VAL A 85 -5.89 -3.25 7.80
C VAL A 85 -6.85 -4.26 8.44
N LEU A 86 -7.67 -4.94 7.62
CA LEU A 86 -8.83 -5.72 8.05
C LEU A 86 -8.51 -7.19 8.37
#